data_AF-A0A3D4P8U6-F1
#
_entry.id   AF-A0A3D4P8U6-F1
#
_cell.length_a   1.000
_cell.length_b   1.000
_cell.length_c   1.000
_cell.angle_alpha   90.00
_cell.angle_beta   90.00
_cell.angle_gamma   90.00
#
_symmetry.space_group_name_H-M   'P 1'
#
loop_
_entity.id
_entity.type
_entity.pdbx_description
1 polymer ?
#
loop_
_entity_poly.entity_id
_entity_poly.type
_entity_poly.pdbx_seq_one_letter_code
_entity_poly.pdbx_strand_id
1 'polypeptide(L)'
;MKHYLFSCLLIFTLASSLAIPAFAQKMPREDVIDVPAIGEGLCVSNVFQTNMVLQRDQPIHVWGWADPDEQVMVEFAGSEASTKAGKDRAWKVTLPAVSANTKPQQMVLKGESESLVLDNILIGDVWVLGGQSNMEFELAKVENGPLEIISANFPEIRILTVPYGQGPELNMGFPRLYQWSDWSGRHFRKGDWDVCRPEIARELSAIGYVFARRVHKASNVPIGVIDASRGGTTVETWTPLPVLRAM
;
A
#
# COMPACT_ATOMS: atom_id res chain seq x y z
N MET A 1 -72.24 10.76 11.08
CA MET A 1 -72.65 9.85 9.98
C MET A 1 -71.39 9.29 9.33
N LYS A 2 -71.23 7.96 9.37
CA LYS A 2 -70.43 7.07 8.49
C LYS A 2 -68.91 7.34 8.40
N HIS A 3 -68.08 6.60 9.14
CA HIS A 3 -67.36 5.37 8.72
C HIS A 3 -66.66 5.50 7.36
N TYR A 4 -65.33 5.31 7.31
CA TYR A 4 -64.67 4.25 6.52
C TYR A 4 -63.21 4.07 6.96
N LEU A 5 -62.91 2.86 7.43
CA LEU A 5 -61.58 2.28 7.55
C LEU A 5 -60.92 2.20 6.17
N PHE A 6 -59.65 2.56 6.05
CA PHE A 6 -58.78 2.03 5.00
C PHE A 6 -57.52 1.43 5.63
N SER A 7 -57.47 0.11 5.57
CA SER A 7 -56.32 -0.71 5.95
C SER A 7 -55.32 -0.70 4.80
N CYS A 8 -54.13 -0.14 5.01
CA CYS A 8 -52.99 -0.30 4.10
C CYS A 8 -52.04 -1.34 4.71
N LEU A 9 -52.09 -2.55 4.16
CA LEU A 9 -51.11 -3.61 4.42
C LEU A 9 -49.79 -3.21 3.73
N LEU A 10 -48.78 -2.83 4.51
CA LEU A 10 -47.41 -2.67 4.03
C LEU A 10 -46.68 -4.01 4.20
N ILE A 11 -46.42 -4.68 3.07
CA ILE A 11 -45.59 -5.89 3.01
C ILE A 11 -44.13 -5.44 3.10
N PHE A 12 -43.49 -5.68 4.24
CA PHE A 12 -42.04 -5.56 4.39
C PHE A 12 -41.37 -6.81 3.82
N THR A 13 -40.82 -6.73 2.61
CA THR A 13 -39.85 -7.71 2.13
C THR A 13 -38.49 -7.42 2.76
N LEU A 14 -38.08 -8.23 3.75
CA LEU A 14 -36.71 -8.26 4.25
C LEU A 14 -35.80 -8.82 3.15
N ALA A 15 -35.09 -7.95 2.43
CA ALA A 15 -33.92 -8.35 1.67
C ALA A 15 -32.73 -8.37 2.63
N SER A 16 -32.38 -9.57 3.10
CA SER A 16 -31.17 -9.80 3.89
C SER A 16 -29.93 -9.67 2.99
N SER A 17 -29.36 -8.48 2.90
CA SER A 17 -28.01 -8.30 2.39
C SER A 17 -27.03 -8.82 3.45
N LEU A 18 -26.42 -9.99 3.19
CA LEU A 18 -25.22 -10.42 3.89
C LEU A 18 -24.11 -9.42 3.58
N ALA A 19 -23.91 -8.44 4.46
CA ALA A 19 -22.76 -7.58 4.43
C ALA A 19 -21.55 -8.43 4.84
N ILE A 20 -20.65 -8.71 3.89
CA ILE A 20 -19.31 -9.18 4.19
C ILE A 20 -18.62 -8.04 4.94
N PRO A 21 -18.15 -8.22 6.19
CA PRO A 21 -17.50 -7.14 6.90
C PRO A 21 -16.16 -6.86 6.20
N ALA A 22 -16.05 -5.68 5.59
CA ALA A 22 -14.74 -5.12 5.26
C ALA A 22 -14.00 -4.92 6.60
N PHE A 23 -12.97 -5.74 6.83
CA PHE A 23 -12.03 -5.50 7.92
C PHE A 23 -11.25 -4.22 7.62
N ALA A 24 -11.84 -3.06 7.92
CA ALA A 24 -11.07 -1.86 8.18
C ALA A 24 -10.36 -2.10 9.53
N GLN A 25 -9.15 -2.66 9.47
CA GLN A 25 -8.34 -2.91 10.66
C GLN A 25 -8.14 -1.56 11.37
N LYS A 26 -8.72 -1.41 12.57
CA LYS A 26 -8.52 -0.22 13.41
C LYS A 26 -7.02 -0.08 13.65
N MET A 27 -6.48 1.11 13.41
CA MET A 27 -5.09 1.42 13.74
C MET A 27 -4.85 1.11 15.23
N PRO A 28 -3.76 0.41 15.57
CA PRO A 28 -3.41 0.13 16.97
C PRO A 28 -3.24 1.44 17.74
N ARG A 29 -3.55 1.43 19.04
CA ARG A 29 -3.49 2.62 19.91
C ARG A 29 -2.13 2.83 20.59
N GLU A 30 -1.22 1.90 20.40
CA GLU A 30 0.08 1.82 21.06
C GLU A 30 1.17 1.71 20.00
N ASP A 31 2.41 2.07 20.34
CA ASP A 31 3.55 1.93 19.44
C ASP A 31 3.75 0.45 19.05
N VAL A 32 3.69 0.16 17.75
CA VAL A 32 3.88 -1.19 17.21
C VAL A 32 4.86 -1.14 16.05
N ILE A 33 5.84 -2.03 16.10
CA ILE A 33 6.72 -2.36 15.00
C ILE A 33 6.49 -3.82 14.65
N ASP A 34 5.96 -4.08 13.45
CA ASP A 34 5.74 -5.44 12.95
C ASP A 34 6.80 -5.78 11.89
N VAL A 35 7.67 -6.74 12.20
CA VAL A 35 8.77 -7.23 11.35
C VAL A 35 9.11 -8.68 11.74
N PRO A 36 9.38 -9.58 10.78
CA PRO A 36 10.13 -9.24 9.59
C PRO A 36 9.45 -9.45 8.24
N ALA A 37 9.83 -8.59 7.31
CA ALA A 37 9.77 -8.79 5.86
C ALA A 37 10.19 -10.20 5.40
N ILE A 38 11.08 -10.81 6.18
CA ILE A 38 11.73 -12.09 5.97
C ILE A 38 11.48 -12.93 7.23
N GLY A 39 10.36 -13.64 7.28
CA GLY A 39 10.02 -14.59 8.35
C GLY A 39 10.49 -16.01 8.05
N GLU A 40 10.14 -16.99 8.89
CA GLU A 40 10.17 -18.42 8.53
C GLU A 40 8.95 -18.75 7.65
N GLY A 41 9.03 -19.77 6.78
CA GLY A 41 7.92 -20.12 5.88
C GLY A 41 7.69 -19.11 4.75
N LEU A 42 6.47 -19.11 4.21
CA LEU A 42 6.10 -18.31 3.04
C LEU A 42 5.91 -16.84 3.40
N CYS A 43 6.74 -15.99 2.82
CA CYS A 43 6.73 -14.54 2.98
C CYS A 43 6.73 -13.85 1.62
N VAL A 44 6.09 -12.68 1.53
CA VAL A 44 6.17 -11.77 0.38
C VAL A 44 6.82 -10.46 0.82
N SER A 45 7.56 -9.79 -0.07
CA SER A 45 8.14 -8.48 0.26
C SER A 45 7.07 -7.48 0.71
N ASN A 46 7.33 -6.71 1.78
CA ASN A 46 6.35 -5.77 2.36
C ASN A 46 5.91 -4.67 1.41
N VAL A 47 6.53 -4.49 0.25
CA VAL A 47 5.98 -3.60 -0.78
C VAL A 47 4.67 -4.15 -1.36
N PHE A 48 4.44 -5.46 -1.31
CA PHE A 48 3.21 -6.11 -1.75
C PHE A 48 2.24 -6.26 -0.58
N GLN A 49 1.12 -5.57 -0.64
CA GLN A 49 0.11 -5.59 0.42
C GLN A 49 -1.29 -5.38 -0.15
N THR A 50 -2.29 -5.63 0.70
CA THR A 50 -3.66 -5.17 0.46
C THR A 50 -3.70 -3.65 0.25
N ASN A 51 -4.62 -3.18 -0.60
CA ASN A 51 -4.80 -1.79 -1.02
C ASN A 51 -3.69 -1.22 -1.93
N MET A 52 -2.72 -1.99 -2.42
CA MET A 52 -1.67 -1.42 -3.29
C MET A 52 -2.16 -1.08 -4.71
N VAL A 53 -1.31 -0.36 -5.47
CA VAL A 53 -1.42 -0.24 -6.93
C VAL A 53 -0.21 -0.92 -7.57
N LEU A 54 -0.45 -1.75 -8.59
CA LEU A 54 0.60 -2.34 -9.43
C LEU A 54 0.73 -1.59 -10.76
N GLN A 55 1.95 -1.56 -11.30
CA GLN A 55 2.26 -0.89 -12.56
C GLN A 55 1.53 -1.56 -13.73
N ARG A 56 0.77 -0.77 -14.50
CA ARG A 56 0.10 -1.19 -15.72
C ARG A 56 1.07 -1.44 -16.87
N ASP A 57 0.63 -2.25 -17.82
CA ASP A 57 1.24 -2.45 -19.14
C ASP A 57 2.72 -2.87 -19.09
N GLN A 58 3.14 -3.48 -17.96
CA GLN A 58 4.44 -4.08 -17.74
C GLN A 58 4.27 -5.45 -17.05
N PRO A 59 5.18 -6.42 -17.28
CA PRO A 59 5.16 -7.68 -16.55
C PRO A 59 5.19 -7.45 -15.03
N ILE A 60 4.35 -8.18 -14.30
CA ILE A 60 4.24 -8.03 -12.85
C ILE A 60 5.22 -9.00 -12.20
N HIS A 61 6.24 -8.44 -11.57
CA HIS A 61 7.21 -9.21 -10.81
C HIS A 61 6.79 -9.27 -9.35
N VAL A 62 6.60 -10.47 -8.80
CA VAL A 62 6.30 -10.67 -7.37
C VAL A 62 7.42 -11.50 -6.78
N TRP A 63 7.90 -11.12 -5.60
CA TRP A 63 9.01 -11.79 -4.93
C TRP A 63 8.85 -11.80 -3.41
N GLY A 64 9.58 -12.73 -2.79
CA GLY A 64 9.56 -12.92 -1.35
C GLY A 64 10.53 -14.01 -0.93
N TRP A 65 10.20 -14.66 0.19
CA TRP A 65 10.99 -15.74 0.78
C TRP A 65 10.10 -16.95 1.09
N ALA A 66 10.65 -18.15 1.04
CA ALA A 66 9.99 -19.40 1.42
C ALA A 66 11.04 -20.40 1.88
N ASP A 67 10.66 -21.60 2.30
CA ASP A 67 11.68 -22.61 2.63
C ASP A 67 12.42 -23.07 1.37
N PRO A 68 13.71 -23.42 1.44
CA PRO A 68 14.46 -23.84 0.26
C PRO A 68 13.78 -24.98 -0.50
N ASP A 69 13.75 -24.89 -1.83
CA ASP A 69 13.09 -25.82 -2.74
C ASP A 69 11.55 -25.88 -2.66
N GLU A 70 10.93 -25.09 -1.76
CA GLU A 70 9.46 -24.96 -1.64
C GLU A 70 8.87 -24.41 -2.94
N GLN A 71 7.77 -25.03 -3.38
CA GLN A 71 7.01 -24.58 -4.54
C GLN A 71 6.11 -23.40 -4.16
N VAL A 72 6.32 -22.25 -4.81
CA VAL A 72 5.49 -21.05 -4.64
C VAL A 72 4.69 -20.81 -5.91
N MET A 73 3.38 -20.64 -5.78
CA MET A 73 2.47 -20.25 -6.85
C MET A 73 1.83 -18.90 -6.53
N VAL A 74 1.72 -18.03 -7.54
CA VAL A 74 1.03 -16.74 -7.43
C VAL A 74 -0.05 -16.68 -8.50
N GLU A 75 -1.25 -16.34 -8.08
CA GLU A 75 -2.44 -16.13 -8.91
C GLU A 75 -2.88 -14.68 -8.81
N PHE A 76 -3.03 -14.01 -9.96
CA PHE A 76 -3.51 -12.64 -10.03
C PHE A 76 -4.04 -12.29 -11.43
N ALA A 77 -5.12 -11.51 -11.47
CA ALA A 77 -5.75 -11.04 -12.71
C ALA A 77 -6.05 -12.16 -13.74
N GLY A 78 -6.44 -13.35 -13.26
CA GLY A 78 -6.76 -14.51 -14.11
C GLY A 78 -5.55 -15.21 -14.72
N SER A 79 -4.33 -14.86 -14.30
CA SER A 79 -3.10 -15.55 -14.65
C SER A 79 -2.48 -16.21 -13.42
N GLU A 80 -1.76 -17.30 -13.63
CA GLU A 80 -0.99 -17.99 -12.59
C GLU A 80 0.45 -18.21 -13.05
N ALA A 81 1.39 -18.17 -12.11
CA ALA A 81 2.78 -18.52 -12.32
C ALA A 81 3.37 -19.18 -11.07
N SER A 82 4.29 -20.10 -11.27
CA SER A 82 4.92 -20.84 -10.18
C SER A 82 6.45 -20.84 -10.30
N THR A 83 7.12 -20.88 -9.16
CA THR A 83 8.57 -21.00 -9.05
C THR A 83 8.93 -21.88 -7.85
N LYS A 84 10.21 -22.18 -7.68
CA LYS A 84 10.75 -22.69 -6.42
C LYS A 84 11.59 -21.63 -5.73
N ALA A 85 11.59 -21.65 -4.40
CA ALA A 85 12.52 -20.84 -3.62
C ALA A 85 13.95 -21.39 -3.72
N GLY A 86 14.90 -20.47 -3.84
CA GLY A 86 16.32 -20.79 -3.89
C GLY A 86 16.87 -21.25 -2.54
N LYS A 87 18.15 -21.62 -2.52
CA LYS A 87 18.87 -21.97 -1.28
C LYS A 87 18.97 -20.80 -0.30
N ASP A 88 18.93 -19.58 -0.82
CA ASP A 88 18.87 -18.32 -0.08
C ASP A 88 17.44 -17.94 0.34
N ARG A 89 16.48 -18.87 0.18
CA ARG A 89 15.05 -18.71 0.44
C ARG A 89 14.32 -17.79 -0.52
N ALA A 90 15.03 -17.06 -1.39
CA ALA A 90 14.42 -16.08 -2.28
C ALA A 90 13.62 -16.78 -3.39
N TRP A 91 12.44 -16.25 -3.69
CA TRP A 91 11.66 -16.66 -4.85
C TRP A 91 11.17 -15.44 -5.62
N LYS A 92 10.97 -15.62 -6.93
CA LYS A 92 10.40 -14.59 -7.82
C LYS A 92 9.56 -15.26 -8.90
N VAL A 93 8.37 -14.72 -9.11
CA VAL A 93 7.52 -15.07 -10.27
C VAL A 93 7.34 -13.85 -11.15
N THR A 94 7.00 -14.10 -12.41
CA THR A 94 6.61 -13.04 -13.36
C THR A 94 5.27 -13.41 -13.95
N LEU A 95 4.30 -12.53 -13.77
CA LEU A 95 2.97 -12.62 -14.36
C LEU A 95 2.87 -11.71 -15.59
N PRO A 96 1.94 -11.99 -16.51
CA PRO A 96 1.69 -11.14 -17.68
C PRO A 96 1.36 -9.69 -17.30
N ALA A 97 1.59 -8.78 -18.25
CA ALA A 97 1.17 -7.40 -18.11
C ALA A 97 -0.35 -7.28 -18.07
N VAL A 98 -0.85 -6.35 -17.25
CA VAL A 98 -2.28 -6.05 -17.12
C VAL A 98 -2.49 -4.56 -17.41
N SER A 99 -3.51 -4.23 -18.19
CA SER A 99 -3.85 -2.84 -18.46
C SER A 99 -4.51 -2.16 -17.26
N ALA A 100 -4.39 -0.84 -17.21
CA ALA A 100 -4.97 -0.01 -16.14
C ALA A 100 -6.45 -0.31 -15.94
N ASN A 101 -6.85 -0.49 -14.69
CA ASN A 101 -8.25 -0.63 -14.34
C ASN A 101 -8.49 -0.28 -12.87
N THR A 102 -9.70 0.19 -12.60
CA THR A 102 -10.13 0.67 -11.27
C THR A 102 -10.85 -0.41 -10.45
N LYS A 103 -10.95 -1.64 -10.98
CA LYS A 103 -11.66 -2.73 -10.32
C LYS A 103 -10.74 -3.35 -9.27
N PRO A 104 -11.11 -3.40 -7.99
CA PRO A 104 -10.35 -4.11 -6.96
C PRO A 104 -10.15 -5.58 -7.34
N GLN A 105 -8.91 -6.06 -7.31
CA GLN A 105 -8.53 -7.44 -7.58
C GLN A 105 -7.85 -8.07 -6.36
N GLN A 106 -7.87 -9.40 -6.31
CA GLN A 106 -7.21 -10.21 -5.28
C GLN A 106 -5.99 -10.91 -5.89
N MET A 107 -4.87 -10.93 -5.15
CA MET A 107 -3.70 -11.75 -5.43
C MET A 107 -3.59 -12.83 -4.37
N VAL A 108 -3.40 -14.07 -4.80
CA VAL A 108 -3.25 -15.22 -3.92
C VAL A 108 -1.86 -15.82 -4.12
N LEU A 109 -1.12 -15.96 -3.03
CA LEU A 109 0.15 -16.67 -2.99
C LEU A 109 -0.08 -17.99 -2.24
N LYS A 110 0.43 -19.09 -2.79
CA LYS A 110 0.31 -20.43 -2.22
C LYS A 110 1.70 -21.04 -2.13
N GLY A 111 2.07 -21.44 -0.92
CA GLY A 111 3.22 -22.29 -0.63
C GLY A 111 2.77 -23.72 -0.41
N GLU A 112 3.59 -24.52 0.26
CA GLU A 112 3.25 -25.93 0.55
C GLU A 112 2.19 -26.07 1.65
N SER A 113 2.30 -25.29 2.72
CA SER A 113 1.44 -25.36 3.90
C SER A 113 0.65 -24.09 4.15
N GLU A 114 1.05 -22.97 3.55
CA GLU A 114 0.49 -21.63 3.82
C GLU A 114 -0.03 -20.96 2.55
N SER A 115 -1.01 -20.07 2.72
CA SER A 115 -1.47 -19.19 1.66
C SER A 115 -1.65 -17.77 2.18
N LEU A 116 -1.17 -16.81 1.39
CA LEU A 116 -1.31 -15.39 1.64
C LEU A 116 -2.28 -14.78 0.64
N VAL A 117 -3.17 -13.91 1.12
CA VAL A 117 -4.16 -13.24 0.28
C VAL A 117 -3.98 -11.74 0.44
N LEU A 118 -3.80 -11.07 -0.70
CA LEU A 118 -3.70 -9.61 -0.79
C LEU A 118 -4.92 -9.09 -1.55
N ASP A 119 -5.67 -8.19 -0.92
CA ASP A 119 -6.96 -7.71 -1.43
C ASP A 119 -6.90 -6.26 -1.93
N ASN A 120 -7.94 -5.85 -2.65
CA ASN A 120 -8.13 -4.47 -3.09
C ASN A 120 -6.92 -3.88 -3.87
N ILE A 121 -6.34 -4.69 -4.74
CA ILE A 121 -5.24 -4.28 -5.61
C ILE A 121 -5.81 -3.59 -6.84
N LEU A 122 -5.27 -2.43 -7.19
CA LEU A 122 -5.59 -1.72 -8.44
C LEU A 122 -4.43 -1.82 -9.44
N ILE A 123 -4.71 -1.59 -10.73
CA ILE A 123 -3.69 -1.51 -11.78
C ILE A 123 -3.64 -0.10 -12.34
N GLY A 124 -2.46 0.53 -12.31
CA GLY A 124 -2.30 1.93 -12.69
C GLY A 124 -0.84 2.35 -12.81
N ASP A 125 -0.57 3.64 -12.60
CA ASP A 125 0.79 4.18 -12.65
C ASP A 125 1.38 4.25 -11.24
N VAL A 126 2.58 3.69 -11.07
CA VAL A 126 3.29 3.69 -9.78
C VAL A 126 4.47 4.66 -9.84
N TRP A 127 4.52 5.58 -8.89
CA TRP A 127 5.55 6.60 -8.78
C TRP A 127 6.34 6.45 -7.50
N VAL A 128 7.67 6.55 -7.59
CA VAL A 128 8.55 6.58 -6.42
C VAL A 128 8.97 8.02 -6.17
N LEU A 129 8.74 8.50 -4.95
CA LEU A 129 9.16 9.83 -4.51
C LEU A 129 10.40 9.69 -3.64
N GLY A 130 11.51 10.21 -4.16
CA GLY A 130 12.76 10.36 -3.42
C GLY A 130 13.05 11.83 -3.13
N GLY A 131 13.78 12.11 -2.07
CA GLY A 131 14.21 13.46 -1.72
C GLY A 131 14.35 13.68 -0.22
N GLN A 132 14.53 14.94 0.15
CA GLN A 132 14.72 15.38 1.53
C GLN A 132 13.46 16.04 2.13
N SER A 133 13.65 16.94 3.09
CA SER A 133 12.60 17.56 3.91
C SER A 133 11.47 18.21 3.11
N ASN A 134 11.74 18.77 1.93
CA ASN A 134 10.70 19.36 1.08
C ASN A 134 9.79 18.30 0.45
N MET A 135 10.32 17.12 0.12
CA MET A 135 9.51 16.00 -0.36
C MET A 135 8.75 15.35 0.79
N GLU A 136 9.37 15.23 1.97
CA GLU A 136 8.73 14.68 3.19
C GLU A 136 7.65 15.62 3.74
N PHE A 137 7.67 16.91 3.40
CA PHE A 137 6.86 17.93 4.05
C PHE A 137 5.36 17.64 3.93
N GLU A 138 4.69 17.62 5.08
CA GLU A 138 3.34 17.10 5.22
C GLU A 138 2.27 18.05 4.68
N LEU A 139 1.20 17.49 4.09
CA LEU A 139 0.06 18.24 3.58
C LEU A 139 -0.63 19.10 4.65
N ALA A 140 -0.69 18.65 5.91
CA ALA A 140 -1.29 19.44 6.99
C ALA A 140 -0.55 20.74 7.31
N LYS A 141 0.73 20.86 6.92
CA LYS A 141 1.60 21.98 7.26
C LYS A 141 1.80 22.98 6.12
N VAL A 142 1.26 22.71 4.94
CA VAL A 142 1.32 23.65 3.80
C VAL A 142 0.17 24.66 3.82
N GLU A 143 0.36 25.79 3.15
CA GLU A 143 -0.70 26.74 2.90
C GLU A 143 -1.89 26.05 2.20
N ASN A 144 -3.11 26.32 2.67
CA ASN A 144 -4.36 25.66 2.21
C ASN A 144 -4.43 24.13 2.44
N GLY A 145 -3.50 23.55 3.20
CA GLY A 145 -3.50 22.13 3.59
C GLY A 145 -4.84 21.62 4.14
N PRO A 146 -5.50 22.32 5.09
CA PRO A 146 -6.81 21.90 5.60
C PRO A 146 -7.90 21.76 4.52
N LEU A 147 -7.94 22.66 3.53
CA LEU A 147 -8.90 22.58 2.42
C LEU A 147 -8.59 21.39 1.50
N GLU A 148 -7.31 21.18 1.22
CA GLU A 148 -6.83 20.02 0.46
C GLU A 148 -7.23 18.71 1.13
N ILE A 149 -7.01 18.60 2.45
CA ILE A 149 -7.32 17.42 3.27
C ILE A 149 -8.81 17.09 3.24
N ILE A 150 -9.69 18.07 3.46
CA ILE A 150 -11.15 17.84 3.49
C ILE A 150 -11.64 17.28 2.15
N SER A 151 -11.01 17.68 1.04
CA SER A 151 -11.35 17.21 -0.31
C SER A 151 -10.61 15.93 -0.74
N ALA A 152 -9.71 15.38 0.09
CA ALA A 152 -8.83 14.27 -0.25
C ALA A 152 -9.54 12.91 -0.18
N ASN A 153 -10.59 12.72 -0.95
CA ASN A 153 -11.33 11.46 -1.07
C ASN A 153 -11.12 10.86 -2.47
N PHE A 154 -9.95 10.27 -2.68
CA PHE A 154 -9.54 9.69 -3.96
C PHE A 154 -9.28 8.19 -3.79
N PRO A 155 -10.33 7.34 -3.82
CA PRO A 155 -10.21 5.90 -3.60
C PRO A 155 -9.52 5.16 -4.75
N GLU A 156 -8.88 5.83 -5.70
CA GLU A 156 -8.00 5.24 -6.72
C GLU A 156 -6.54 5.69 -6.56
N ILE A 157 -6.26 6.57 -5.59
CA ILE A 157 -4.91 6.94 -5.18
C ILE A 157 -4.53 6.10 -3.96
N ARG A 158 -3.35 5.47 -4.03
CA ARG A 158 -2.77 4.64 -2.96
C ARG A 158 -1.38 5.13 -2.63
N ILE A 159 -1.05 5.18 -1.35
CA ILE A 159 0.22 5.75 -0.91
C ILE A 159 0.86 4.84 0.12
N LEU A 160 2.12 4.52 -0.10
CA LEU A 160 2.99 3.77 0.80
C LEU A 160 4.11 4.70 1.24
N THR A 161 4.15 5.07 2.52
CA THR A 161 5.28 5.79 3.10
C THR A 161 6.27 4.79 3.68
N VAL A 162 7.46 4.69 3.10
CA VAL A 162 8.50 3.77 3.54
C VAL A 162 9.10 4.27 4.86
N PRO A 163 9.20 3.43 5.90
CA PRO A 163 9.84 3.81 7.15
C PRO A 163 11.34 4.04 6.96
N TYR A 164 11.95 4.82 7.85
CA TYR A 164 13.37 5.12 7.74
C TYR A 164 14.21 3.90 8.13
N GLY A 165 14.99 3.41 7.16
CA GLY A 165 16.07 2.48 7.41
C GLY A 165 17.17 3.12 8.26
N GLN A 166 17.85 2.31 9.05
CA GLN A 166 19.02 2.72 9.82
C GLN A 166 20.28 2.10 9.22
N GLY A 167 21.35 2.89 9.22
CA GLY A 167 22.64 2.45 8.70
C GLY A 167 22.73 2.42 7.17
N PRO A 168 23.91 2.07 6.66
CA PRO A 168 24.24 2.17 5.24
C PRO A 168 24.03 0.86 4.47
N GLU A 169 23.53 -0.18 5.14
CA GLU A 169 23.33 -1.51 4.58
C GLU A 169 22.11 -1.53 3.65
N LEU A 170 22.19 -2.34 2.59
CA LEU A 170 21.07 -2.57 1.70
C LEU A 170 20.00 -3.38 2.45
N ASN A 171 18.80 -2.81 2.56
CA ASN A 171 17.67 -3.47 3.18
C ASN A 171 16.74 -4.05 2.11
N MET A 172 16.44 -5.34 2.21
CA MET A 172 15.59 -6.06 1.26
C MET A 172 14.09 -6.01 1.63
N GLY A 173 13.77 -5.35 2.75
CA GLY A 173 12.41 -5.14 3.24
C GLY A 173 12.39 -4.05 4.30
N PHE A 174 11.20 -3.75 4.80
CA PHE A 174 11.01 -2.70 5.80
C PHE A 174 9.91 -3.08 6.79
N PRO A 175 9.98 -2.59 8.05
CA PRO A 175 8.96 -2.83 9.05
C PRO A 175 7.64 -2.14 8.72
N ARG A 176 6.54 -2.61 9.29
CA ARG A 176 5.37 -1.75 9.48
C ARG A 176 5.51 -1.04 10.82
N LEU A 177 5.37 0.27 10.79
CA LEU A 177 5.55 1.13 11.97
C LEU A 177 4.27 1.88 12.25
N TYR A 178 3.86 1.84 13.51
CA TYR A 178 2.98 2.81 14.11
C TYR A 178 3.67 3.32 15.36
N GLN A 179 4.22 4.53 15.34
CA GLN A 179 5.06 5.01 16.44
C GLN A 179 4.84 6.49 16.73
N TRP A 180 4.75 6.86 18.01
CA TRP A 180 4.82 8.23 18.48
C TRP A 180 6.16 8.89 18.13
N SER A 181 6.09 10.14 17.69
CA SER A 181 7.24 10.99 17.45
C SER A 181 7.11 12.25 18.30
N ASP A 182 8.00 12.39 19.27
CA ASP A 182 8.07 13.57 20.15
C ASP A 182 8.31 14.86 19.37
N TRP A 183 9.08 14.79 18.29
CA TRP A 183 9.37 15.93 17.43
C TRP A 183 8.13 16.49 16.73
N SER A 184 7.24 15.60 16.28
CA SER A 184 6.02 15.97 15.58
C SER A 184 4.79 16.07 16.49
N GLY A 185 4.90 15.56 17.72
CA GLY A 185 3.81 15.47 18.69
C GLY A 185 2.67 14.53 18.26
N ARG A 186 2.96 13.45 17.52
CA ARG A 186 1.92 12.51 17.04
C ARG A 186 2.46 11.12 16.70
N HIS A 187 1.56 10.15 16.52
CA HIS A 187 1.89 8.85 15.92
C HIS A 187 2.04 8.97 14.41
N PHE A 188 3.02 8.28 13.84
CA PHE A 188 3.16 8.08 12.40
C PHE A 188 2.87 6.63 12.06
N ARG A 189 2.04 6.43 11.03
CA ARG A 189 1.91 5.14 10.37
C ARG A 189 2.77 5.10 9.11
N LYS A 190 3.67 4.12 9.01
CA LYS A 190 4.56 3.90 7.87
C LYS A 190 4.66 2.41 7.56
N GLY A 191 4.99 2.10 6.31
CA GLY A 191 5.15 0.75 5.82
C GLY A 191 3.84 0.05 5.44
N ASP A 192 2.72 0.77 5.38
CA ASP A 192 1.45 0.25 4.87
C ASP A 192 0.98 1.01 3.61
N TRP A 193 0.28 0.31 2.72
CA TRP A 193 -0.46 0.95 1.63
C TRP A 193 -1.80 1.51 2.11
N ASP A 194 -1.97 2.81 1.91
CA ASP A 194 -3.16 3.54 2.33
C ASP A 194 -4.04 4.01 1.18
N VAL A 195 -5.34 3.89 1.37
CA VAL A 195 -6.36 4.52 0.53
C VAL A 195 -6.37 6.02 0.83
N CYS A 196 -6.25 6.86 -0.20
CA CYS A 196 -6.29 8.31 -0.02
C CYS A 196 -7.68 8.75 0.49
N ARG A 197 -7.73 9.08 1.79
CA ARG A 197 -8.87 9.61 2.53
C ARG A 197 -8.44 10.83 3.34
N PRO A 198 -9.35 11.74 3.73
CA PRO A 198 -9.00 12.92 4.52
C PRO A 198 -8.22 12.61 5.80
N GLU A 199 -8.50 11.48 6.46
CA GLU A 199 -7.84 11.09 7.70
C GLU A 199 -6.35 10.81 7.48
N ILE A 200 -6.01 10.12 6.39
CA ILE A 200 -4.63 9.76 6.04
C ILE A 200 -3.93 10.92 5.32
N ALA A 201 -4.65 11.64 4.46
CA ALA A 201 -4.06 12.64 3.56
C ALA A 201 -3.28 13.73 4.29
N ARG A 202 -3.68 14.03 5.53
CA ARG A 202 -3.03 15.03 6.38
C ARG A 202 -1.55 14.74 6.66
N GLU A 203 -1.16 13.46 6.68
CA GLU A 203 0.19 13.01 7.06
C GLU A 203 1.09 12.75 5.85
N LEU A 204 0.53 12.80 4.65
CA LEU A 204 1.26 12.49 3.42
C LEU A 204 2.16 13.66 3.00
N SER A 205 3.18 13.33 2.21
CA SER A 205 3.91 14.31 1.41
C SER A 205 2.93 15.21 0.64
N ALA A 206 3.02 16.53 0.88
CA ALA A 206 2.18 17.51 0.22
C ALA A 206 2.40 17.49 -1.31
N ILE A 207 3.67 17.43 -1.72
CA ILE A 207 4.06 17.32 -3.13
C ILE A 207 3.53 16.01 -3.71
N GLY A 208 3.74 14.90 -3.01
CA GLY A 208 3.30 13.57 -3.45
C GLY A 208 1.79 13.47 -3.64
N TYR A 209 1.01 13.94 -2.68
CA TYR A 209 -0.45 13.97 -2.77
C TYR A 209 -0.93 14.86 -3.92
N VAL A 210 -0.44 16.10 -4.01
CA VAL A 210 -0.89 17.05 -5.03
C VAL A 210 -0.52 16.55 -6.43
N PHE A 211 0.69 16.00 -6.60
CA PHE A 211 1.13 15.34 -7.83
C PHE A 211 0.19 14.20 -8.21
N ALA A 212 0.00 13.23 -7.32
CA ALA A 212 -0.84 12.06 -7.59
C ALA A 212 -2.27 12.46 -7.94
N ARG A 213 -2.85 13.41 -7.21
CA ARG A 213 -4.19 13.95 -7.49
C ARG A 213 -4.27 14.59 -8.86
N ARG A 214 -3.30 15.42 -9.24
CA ARG A 214 -3.29 16.09 -10.55
C ARG A 214 -3.14 15.09 -11.68
N VAL A 215 -2.23 14.13 -11.56
CA VAL A 215 -2.03 13.08 -12.56
C VAL A 215 -3.28 12.22 -12.67
N HIS A 216 -3.82 11.74 -11.56
CA HIS A 216 -5.06 10.95 -11.52
C HIS A 216 -6.23 11.68 -12.19
N LYS A 217 -6.45 12.97 -11.88
CA LYS A 217 -7.52 13.77 -12.50
C LYS A 217 -7.34 13.97 -14.00
N ALA A 218 -6.10 14.00 -14.48
CA ALA A 218 -5.80 14.19 -15.90
C ALA A 218 -5.88 12.88 -16.69
N SER A 219 -5.44 11.76 -16.12
CA SER A 219 -5.36 10.47 -16.80
C SER A 219 -6.57 9.56 -16.56
N ASN A 220 -7.30 9.77 -15.46
CA ASN A 220 -8.34 8.88 -14.94
C ASN A 220 -7.84 7.43 -14.73
N VAL A 221 -6.57 7.31 -14.30
CA VAL A 221 -5.88 6.03 -14.01
C VAL A 221 -5.55 5.98 -12.51
N PRO A 222 -5.67 4.82 -11.83
CA PRO A 222 -5.22 4.67 -10.45
C PRO A 222 -3.76 5.06 -10.27
N ILE A 223 -3.42 5.72 -9.17
CA ILE A 223 -2.05 6.18 -8.91
C ILE A 223 -1.54 5.56 -7.62
N GLY A 224 -0.47 4.79 -7.72
CA GLY A 224 0.34 4.35 -6.59
C GLY A 224 1.48 5.33 -6.35
N VAL A 225 1.69 5.74 -5.11
CA VAL A 225 2.84 6.55 -4.71
C VAL A 225 3.62 5.81 -3.62
N ILE A 226 4.91 5.61 -3.85
CA ILE A 226 5.83 5.09 -2.85
C ILE A 226 6.68 6.28 -2.40
N ASP A 227 6.37 6.81 -1.21
CA ASP A 227 7.14 7.88 -0.58
C ASP A 227 8.30 7.29 0.19
N ALA A 228 9.50 7.42 -0.36
CA ALA A 228 10.74 7.03 0.26
C ALA A 228 11.54 8.23 0.78
N SER A 229 10.96 9.44 0.80
CA SER A 229 11.71 10.65 1.17
C SER A 229 12.17 10.67 2.63
N ARG A 230 13.29 11.36 2.90
CA ARG A 230 13.85 11.50 4.25
C ARG A 230 14.56 12.83 4.44
N GLY A 231 14.04 13.65 5.35
CA GLY A 231 14.61 14.94 5.72
C GLY A 231 16.00 14.84 6.30
N GLY A 232 16.82 15.86 6.02
CA GLY A 232 18.18 15.97 6.54
C GLY A 232 19.20 15.04 5.92
N THR A 233 18.84 14.24 4.90
CA THR A 233 19.80 13.40 4.18
C THR A 233 20.54 14.17 3.11
N THR A 234 21.81 13.85 2.89
CA THR A 234 22.63 14.34 1.77
C THR A 234 22.70 13.30 0.65
N VAL A 235 23.27 13.65 -0.51
CA VAL A 235 23.40 12.72 -1.65
C VAL A 235 24.22 11.46 -1.30
N GLU A 236 25.22 11.59 -0.43
CA GLU A 236 26.04 10.50 0.06
C GLU A 236 25.21 9.47 0.83
N THR A 237 24.14 9.91 1.51
CA THR A 237 23.22 9.00 2.23
C THR A 237 22.48 8.06 1.27
N TRP A 238 22.26 8.50 0.04
CA TRP A 238 21.57 7.74 -1.02
C TRP A 238 22.53 6.95 -1.92
N THR A 239 23.84 7.10 -1.70
CA THR A 239 24.87 6.48 -2.53
C THR A 239 25.31 5.16 -1.87
N PRO A 240 25.28 4.02 -2.58
CA PRO A 240 25.74 2.75 -2.01
C PRO A 240 27.18 2.82 -1.49
N LEU A 241 27.45 2.21 -0.33
CA LEU A 241 28.80 2.21 0.26
C LEU A 241 29.92 1.76 -0.68
N PRO A 242 29.74 0.70 -1.51
CA PRO A 242 30.79 0.31 -2.44
C PRO A 242 31.15 1.42 -3.44
N VAL A 243 30.18 2.25 -3.81
CA VAL A 243 30.38 3.39 -4.74
C VAL A 243 31.14 4.51 -4.02
N LEU A 244 30.74 4.87 -2.80
CA LEU A 244 31.44 5.89 -2.00
C LEU A 244 32.89 5.51 -1.69
N ARG A 245 33.15 4.23 -1.40
CA ARG A 245 34.50 3.73 -1.09
C ARG A 245 35.42 3.64 -2.31
N ALA A 246 34.85 3.69 -3.52
CA ALA A 246 35.60 3.61 -4.77
C ALA A 246 36.00 4.99 -5.33
N MET A 247 35.53 6.08 -4.71
CA MET A 247 35.92 7.46 -5.01
C MET A 247 37.20 7.83 -4.26
#